data_AF-A0A7C9LP62-F1
#
_entry.id   AF-A0A7C9LP62-F1
#
_cell.length_a   1.000
_cell.length_b   1.000
_cell.length_c   1.000
_cell.angle_alpha   90.00
_cell.angle_beta   90.00
_cell.angle_gamma   90.00
#
_symmetry.space_group_name_H-M   'P 1'
#
loop_
_entity.id
_entity.type
_entity.pdbx_description
1 polymer ?
#
loop_
_entity_poly.entity_id
_entity_poly.type
_entity_poly.pdbx_seq_one_letter_code
_entity_poly.pdbx_strand_id
1 'polypeptide(L)'
;MQELSQPRRMLMPTTKRPDPVAPALILTPQDRGQALKAWLKRKDIPVSDFAAAIGIGRATLNRYIAGTKDLATAEQSIADRLLQAMGISDGEAWTLLSIPEDNRRTFRSFRPPPLGHGTVTRTLSDIRLEEPLFGSVALPAGTLIRVSHEGPALEHSVVRLPDGRLYAASAGVIAEGEQLGYLVSAHFAIRLTDAEPLQDQ
;
A
#
# COMPACT_ATOMS: atom_id res chain seq x y z
N MET A 1 48.85 38.02 36.85
CA MET A 1 47.97 37.47 35.79
C MET A 1 48.32 35.99 35.65
N GLN A 2 47.45 35.09 36.10
CA GLN A 2 47.63 33.63 36.03
C GLN A 2 46.77 33.08 34.90
N GLU A 3 47.39 32.55 33.85
CA GLU A 3 46.69 31.81 32.80
C GLU A 3 46.42 30.37 33.28
N LEU A 4 45.13 30.07 33.47
CA LEU A 4 44.65 28.72 33.76
C LEU A 4 44.68 27.89 32.47
N SER A 5 45.73 27.09 32.32
CA SER A 5 45.86 26.07 31.27
C SER A 5 44.78 24.98 31.46
N GLN A 6 43.75 24.98 30.62
CA GLN A 6 42.74 23.91 30.64
C GLN A 6 43.30 22.60 30.04
N PRO A 7 42.99 21.43 30.63
CA PRO A 7 43.44 20.16 30.12
C PRO A 7 42.70 19.80 28.81
N ARG A 8 43.48 19.48 27.77
CA ARG A 8 42.98 18.90 26.51
C ARG A 8 42.26 17.58 26.83
N ARG A 9 40.93 17.57 26.70
CA ARG A 9 40.15 16.33 26.63
C ARG A 9 40.59 15.53 25.40
N MET A 10 41.37 14.47 25.61
CA MET A 10 41.63 13.47 24.57
C MET A 10 40.32 12.75 24.26
N LEU A 11 39.80 12.97 23.05
CA LEU A 11 38.72 12.17 22.48
C LEU A 11 39.27 10.75 22.27
N MET A 12 38.79 9.80 23.07
CA MET A 12 39.11 8.39 22.89
C MET A 12 38.60 7.94 21.51
N PRO A 13 39.40 7.21 20.73
CA PRO A 13 38.96 6.64 19.46
C PRO A 13 37.78 5.72 19.72
N THR A 14 36.62 6.07 19.17
CA THR A 14 35.44 5.21 19.21
C THR A 14 35.75 3.97 18.37
N THR A 15 35.97 2.84 19.04
CA THR A 15 36.10 1.54 18.39
C THR A 15 34.84 1.30 17.56
N LYS A 16 34.99 1.34 16.24
CA LYS A 16 33.93 1.10 15.26
C LYS A 16 33.33 -0.27 15.57
N ARG A 17 32.12 -0.30 16.14
CA ARG A 17 31.42 -1.56 16.43
C ARG A 17 31.28 -2.34 15.13
N PRO A 18 31.60 -3.65 15.11
CA PRO A 18 31.45 -4.47 13.93
C PRO A 18 29.99 -4.43 13.44
N ASP A 19 29.83 -4.45 12.12
CA ASP A 19 28.51 -4.44 11.52
C ASP A 19 27.74 -5.71 11.91
N PRO A 20 26.46 -5.62 12.31
CA PRO A 20 25.64 -6.80 12.58
C PRO A 20 25.48 -7.59 11.28
N VAL A 21 26.16 -8.72 11.20
CA VAL A 21 26.00 -9.69 10.12
C VAL A 21 24.70 -10.44 10.38
N ALA A 22 23.84 -10.57 9.36
CA ALA A 22 22.65 -11.41 9.47
C ALA A 22 23.08 -12.87 9.71
N PRO A 23 22.45 -13.59 10.65
CA PRO A 23 22.82 -14.99 10.91
C PRO A 23 22.56 -15.85 9.67
N ALA A 24 23.43 -16.83 9.42
CA ALA A 24 23.36 -17.70 8.24
C ALA A 24 22.13 -18.62 8.23
N LEU A 25 21.54 -18.88 9.41
CA LEU A 25 20.28 -19.60 9.60
C LEU A 25 19.46 -18.83 10.64
N ILE A 26 18.24 -18.44 10.29
CA ILE A 26 17.33 -17.74 11.21
C ILE A 26 16.31 -18.75 11.71
N LEU A 27 16.56 -19.31 12.89
CA LEU A 27 15.68 -20.32 13.50
C LEU A 27 15.02 -19.80 14.78
N THR A 28 15.69 -18.89 15.48
CA THR A 28 15.25 -18.39 16.79
C THR A 28 14.61 -17.00 16.72
N PRO A 29 13.80 -16.62 17.73
CA PRO A 29 13.32 -15.24 17.87
C PRO A 29 14.44 -14.19 17.85
N GLN A 30 15.60 -14.51 18.44
CA GLN A 30 16.78 -13.65 18.49
C GLN A 30 17.35 -13.43 17.09
N ASP A 31 17.43 -14.48 16.28
CA ASP A 31 17.91 -14.38 14.89
C ASP A 31 17.00 -13.48 14.06
N ARG A 32 15.68 -13.60 14.22
CA ARG A 32 14.69 -12.74 13.54
C ARG A 32 14.85 -11.28 13.96
N GLY A 33 15.05 -11.05 15.26
CA GLY A 33 15.34 -9.73 15.81
C GLY A 33 16.64 -9.12 15.26
N GLN A 34 17.72 -9.91 15.14
CA GLN A 34 18.97 -9.47 14.51
C GLN A 34 18.80 -9.22 13.00
N ALA A 35 18.01 -10.04 12.30
CA ALA A 35 17.71 -9.83 10.88
C ALA A 35 16.98 -8.49 10.66
N LEU A 36 15.97 -8.17 11.48
CA LEU A 36 15.29 -6.88 11.45
C LEU A 36 16.27 -5.72 11.73
N LYS A 37 17.13 -5.86 12.75
CA LYS A 37 18.13 -4.86 13.09
C LYS A 37 19.15 -4.62 11.97
N ALA A 38 19.61 -5.69 11.33
CA ALA A 38 20.51 -5.61 10.18
C ALA A 38 19.82 -4.94 8.99
N TRP A 39 18.55 -5.24 8.74
CA TRP A 39 17.75 -4.56 7.71
C TRP A 39 17.63 -3.06 7.98
N LEU A 40 17.27 -2.65 9.21
CA LEU A 40 17.18 -1.24 9.60
C LEU A 40 18.51 -0.51 9.38
N LYS A 41 19.62 -1.13 9.80
CA LYS A 41 20.96 -0.56 9.61
C LYS A 41 21.32 -0.39 8.14
N ARG A 42 21.02 -1.37 7.28
CA ARG A 42 21.29 -1.27 5.83
C ARG A 42 20.47 -0.16 5.16
N LYS A 43 19.29 0.15 5.70
CA LYS A 43 18.43 1.24 5.22
C LYS A 43 18.74 2.59 5.87
N ASP A 44 19.74 2.63 6.76
CA ASP A 44 20.07 3.81 7.58
C ASP A 44 18.87 4.37 8.36
N ILE A 45 18.01 3.49 8.88
CA ILE A 45 16.81 3.86 9.63
C ILE A 45 17.09 3.71 11.14
N PRO A 46 17.03 4.80 11.93
CA PRO A 46 17.11 4.72 13.38
C PRO A 46 15.95 3.92 13.97
N VAL A 47 16.25 3.11 14.99
CA VAL A 47 15.24 2.28 15.67
C VAL A 47 14.11 3.13 16.27
N SER A 48 14.42 4.34 16.77
CA SER A 48 13.41 5.29 17.26
C SER A 48 12.40 5.68 16.20
N ASP A 49 12.90 5.96 15.00
CA ASP A 49 12.12 6.53 13.92
C ASP A 49 11.26 5.44 13.29
N PHE A 50 11.82 4.22 13.15
CA PHE A 50 11.06 3.06 12.74
C PHE A 50 9.95 2.70 13.75
N ALA A 51 10.23 2.76 15.06
CA ALA A 51 9.22 2.52 16.09
C ALA A 51 8.07 3.54 16.01
N ALA A 52 8.39 4.81 15.79
CA ALA A 52 7.40 5.86 15.58
C ALA A 52 6.57 5.61 14.30
N ALA A 53 7.21 5.25 13.19
CA ALA A 53 6.54 4.97 11.92
C ALA A 53 5.53 3.82 12.01
N ILE A 54 5.84 2.75 12.75
CA ILE A 54 4.92 1.62 12.97
C ILE A 54 3.94 1.86 14.12
N GLY A 55 4.02 3.02 14.80
CA GLY A 55 3.13 3.39 15.89
C GLY A 55 3.22 2.47 17.11
N ILE A 56 4.42 1.99 17.47
CA ILE A 56 4.66 1.24 18.70
C ILE A 56 5.75 1.89 19.55
N GLY A 57 5.69 1.69 20.88
CA GLY A 57 6.73 2.19 21.77
C GLY A 57 8.10 1.56 21.46
N ARG A 58 9.17 2.38 21.50
CA ARG A 58 10.57 1.94 21.28
C ARG A 58 10.96 0.74 22.15
N ALA A 59 10.50 0.68 23.39
CA ALA A 59 10.75 -0.46 24.28
C ALA A 59 10.16 -1.77 23.74
N THR A 60 8.98 -1.71 23.11
CA THR A 60 8.35 -2.87 22.47
C THR A 60 9.12 -3.30 21.23
N LEU A 61 9.52 -2.36 20.35
CA LEU A 61 10.36 -2.69 19.20
C LEU A 61 11.69 -3.34 19.63
N ASN A 62 12.31 -2.80 20.69
CA ASN A 62 13.54 -3.37 21.25
C ASN A 62 13.35 -4.80 21.78
N ARG A 63 12.19 -5.17 22.33
CA ARG A 63 11.89 -6.55 22.72
C ARG A 63 11.83 -7.50 21.53
N TYR A 64 11.27 -7.07 20.41
CA TYR A 64 11.31 -7.82 19.16
C TYR A 64 12.74 -7.95 18.61
N ILE A 65 13.50 -6.85 18.57
CA ILE A 65 14.90 -6.85 18.12
C ILE A 65 15.79 -7.74 19.01
N ALA A 66 15.52 -7.78 20.32
CA ALA A 66 16.24 -8.63 21.26
C ALA A 66 15.78 -10.10 21.22
N GLY A 67 14.69 -10.43 20.53
CA GLY A 67 14.09 -11.76 20.50
C GLY A 67 13.38 -12.17 21.79
N THR A 68 13.16 -11.26 22.75
CA THR A 68 12.37 -11.54 23.95
C THR A 68 10.87 -11.56 23.66
N LYS A 69 10.45 -10.93 22.56
CA LYS A 69 9.16 -11.16 21.91
C LYS A 69 9.44 -11.62 20.47
N ASP A 70 8.83 -12.72 20.03
CA ASP A 70 9.07 -13.23 18.69
C ASP A 70 8.27 -12.42 17.65
N LEU A 71 8.95 -12.03 16.56
CA LEU A 71 8.32 -11.39 15.40
C LEU A 71 7.37 -12.35 14.68
N ALA A 72 7.68 -13.64 14.61
CA ALA A 72 6.82 -14.62 13.94
C ALA A 72 5.42 -14.72 14.56
N THR A 73 5.32 -14.49 15.88
CA THR A 73 4.06 -14.50 16.63
C THR A 73 3.57 -13.09 16.96
N ALA A 74 4.02 -12.07 16.22
CA ALA A 74 3.52 -10.72 16.41
C ALA A 74 2.00 -10.68 16.13
N GLU A 75 1.29 -9.85 16.89
CA GLU A 75 -0.12 -9.58 16.62
C GLU A 75 -0.30 -9.05 15.19
N GLN A 76 -1.37 -9.46 14.52
CA GLN A 76 -1.66 -9.12 13.13
C GLN A 76 -1.60 -7.61 12.85
N SER A 77 -2.04 -6.77 13.80
CA SER A 77 -1.97 -5.31 13.69
C SER A 77 -0.53 -4.78 13.71
N ILE A 78 0.36 -5.40 14.48
CA ILE A 78 1.78 -5.04 14.53
C ILE A 78 2.48 -5.55 13.27
N ALA A 79 2.20 -6.79 12.84
CA ALA A 79 2.75 -7.35 11.62
C ALA A 79 2.40 -6.51 10.40
N ASP A 80 1.13 -6.11 10.24
CA ASP A 80 0.66 -5.26 9.14
C ASP A 80 1.40 -3.90 9.12
N ARG A 81 1.47 -3.21 10.26
CA ARG A 81 2.20 -1.91 10.36
C ARG A 81 3.70 -2.06 10.08
N LEU A 82 4.31 -3.12 10.60
CA LEU A 82 5.73 -3.42 10.36
C LEU A 82 5.98 -3.63 8.87
N LEU A 83 5.17 -4.45 8.20
CA LEU A 83 5.28 -4.72 6.77
C LEU A 83 5.04 -3.47 5.91
N GLN A 84 4.07 -2.64 6.28
CA GLN A 84 3.83 -1.35 5.63
C GLN A 84 5.06 -0.43 5.73
N ALA A 85 5.64 -0.27 6.93
CA ALA A 85 6.81 0.57 7.13
C ALA A 85 8.08 0.01 6.47
N MET A 86 8.18 -1.31 6.29
CA MET A 86 9.31 -1.91 5.56
C MET A 86 9.24 -1.63 4.06
N GLY A 87 8.05 -1.39 3.50
CA GLY A 87 7.88 -1.07 2.08
C GLY A 87 8.26 -2.19 1.12
N ILE A 88 8.46 -3.42 1.61
CA ILE A 88 8.73 -4.62 0.81
C ILE A 88 7.49 -5.51 0.77
N SER A 89 7.44 -6.47 -0.15
CA SER A 89 6.33 -7.44 -0.20
C SER A 89 6.30 -8.36 1.03
N ASP A 90 5.12 -8.89 1.35
CA ASP A 90 4.97 -9.88 2.44
C ASP A 90 5.90 -11.09 2.25
N GLY A 91 6.04 -11.58 1.01
CA GLY A 91 6.92 -12.70 0.68
C GLY A 91 8.41 -12.41 0.92
N GLU A 92 8.88 -11.22 0.51
CA GLU A 92 10.26 -10.79 0.79
C GLU A 92 10.50 -10.66 2.30
N ALA A 93 9.52 -10.13 3.04
CA ALA A 93 9.61 -10.02 4.49
C ALA A 93 9.63 -11.39 5.18
N TRP A 94 8.85 -12.36 4.70
CA TRP A 94 8.87 -13.74 5.22
C TRP A 94 10.23 -14.40 5.03
N THR A 95 10.87 -14.20 3.89
CA THR A 95 12.22 -14.72 3.64
C THR A 95 13.24 -13.99 4.50
N LEU A 96 13.23 -12.66 4.50
CA LEU A 96 14.17 -11.82 5.25
C LEU A 96 14.15 -12.11 6.75
N LEU A 97 12.95 -12.29 7.31
CA LEU A 97 12.74 -12.52 8.74
C LEU A 97 12.53 -14.00 9.07
N SER A 98 12.66 -14.91 8.09
CA SER A 98 12.42 -16.35 8.21
C SER A 98 11.19 -16.68 9.05
N ILE A 99 10.04 -16.15 8.60
CA ILE A 99 8.75 -16.38 9.23
C ILE A 99 8.31 -17.83 8.93
N PRO A 100 8.08 -18.66 9.97
CA PRO A 100 7.59 -20.03 9.79
C PRO A 100 6.28 -20.05 9.01
N GLU A 101 6.07 -21.09 8.20
CA GLU A 101 4.91 -21.19 7.32
C GLU A 101 3.58 -21.10 8.09
N ASP A 102 3.50 -21.77 9.24
CA ASP A 102 2.34 -21.74 10.14
C ASP A 102 1.99 -20.32 10.63
N ASN A 103 2.97 -19.42 10.68
CA ASN A 103 2.82 -18.04 11.14
C ASN A 103 2.54 -17.05 10.00
N ARG A 104 2.76 -17.41 8.73
CA ARG A 104 2.58 -16.49 7.58
C ARG A 104 1.15 -16.01 7.42
N ARG A 105 0.16 -16.84 7.83
CA ARG A 105 -1.25 -16.46 7.82
C ARG A 105 -1.52 -15.25 8.71
N THR A 106 -0.85 -15.14 9.86
CA THR A 106 -1.01 -14.03 10.82
C THR A 106 0.03 -12.92 10.66
N PHE A 107 1.15 -13.23 10.02
CA PHE A 107 2.20 -12.27 9.72
C PHE A 107 2.08 -11.82 8.26
N ARG A 108 1.07 -11.04 7.93
CA ARG A 108 0.83 -10.53 6.57
C ARG A 108 0.34 -9.09 6.63
N SER A 109 0.40 -8.38 5.51
CA SER A 109 -0.22 -7.06 5.41
C SER A 109 -1.52 -7.12 4.63
N PHE A 110 -2.40 -6.16 4.91
CA PHE A 110 -3.60 -5.91 4.11
C PHE A 110 -3.35 -4.91 2.99
N ARG A 111 -2.09 -4.69 2.61
CA ARG A 111 -1.75 -3.97 1.40
C ARG A 111 -2.23 -4.76 0.19
N PRO A 112 -2.64 -4.09 -0.90
CA PRO A 112 -3.00 -4.77 -2.12
C PRO A 112 -1.80 -5.52 -2.74
N PRO A 113 -2.06 -6.54 -3.57
CA PRO A 113 -1.02 -7.16 -4.38
C PRO A 113 -0.30 -6.12 -5.26
N PRO A 114 1.01 -6.28 -5.53
CA PRO A 114 1.85 -7.43 -5.16
C PRO A 114 2.48 -7.31 -3.76
N LEU A 115 2.22 -6.23 -3.02
CA LEU A 115 2.90 -5.96 -1.75
C LEU A 115 2.34 -6.76 -0.58
N GLY A 116 1.06 -7.10 -0.61
CA GLY A 116 0.42 -7.84 0.46
C GLY A 116 -0.74 -8.72 0.00
N HIS A 117 -1.57 -9.10 0.98
CA HIS A 117 -2.70 -10.01 0.81
C HIS A 117 -4.04 -9.32 1.04
N GLY A 118 -4.06 -7.98 1.05
CA GLY A 118 -5.28 -7.22 1.12
C GLY A 118 -6.09 -7.30 -0.18
N THR A 119 -7.39 -7.12 -0.06
CA THR A 119 -8.22 -6.85 -1.24
C THR A 119 -7.95 -5.43 -1.73
N VAL A 120 -7.87 -5.25 -3.05
CA VAL A 120 -7.97 -3.91 -3.66
C VAL A 120 -9.42 -3.47 -3.48
N THR A 121 -9.73 -2.82 -2.36
CA THR A 121 -11.04 -2.20 -2.18
C THR A 121 -11.08 -0.99 -3.11
N ARG A 122 -11.77 -1.11 -4.24
CA ARG A 122 -12.01 0.03 -5.12
C ARG A 122 -13.28 0.71 -4.66
N THR A 123 -13.23 2.01 -4.39
CA THR A 123 -14.43 2.81 -4.24
C THR A 123 -15.07 2.94 -5.62
N LEU A 124 -16.16 2.19 -5.83
CA LEU A 124 -16.88 2.16 -7.10
C LEU A 124 -18.16 3.00 -6.99
N SER A 125 -18.48 3.73 -8.06
CA SER A 125 -19.76 4.42 -8.19
C SER A 125 -20.46 3.98 -9.48
N ASP A 126 -21.76 3.77 -9.35
CA ASP A 126 -22.62 3.46 -10.49
C ASP A 126 -23.25 4.76 -10.99
N ILE A 127 -23.05 5.05 -12.28
CA ILE A 127 -23.57 6.25 -12.95
C ILE A 127 -24.44 5.77 -14.10
N ARG A 128 -25.73 6.12 -14.07
CA ARG A 128 -26.58 5.94 -15.24
C ARG A 128 -26.34 7.11 -16.20
N LEU A 129 -26.03 6.78 -17.45
CA LEU A 129 -25.85 7.75 -18.51
C LEU A 129 -27.21 8.30 -18.93
N GLU A 130 -27.51 9.55 -18.61
CA GLU A 130 -28.71 10.24 -19.13
C GLU A 130 -28.50 10.68 -20.59
N GLU A 131 -27.25 10.96 -20.95
CA GLU A 131 -26.81 11.28 -22.31
C GLU A 131 -25.70 10.31 -22.74
N PRO A 132 -25.45 10.13 -24.06
CA PRO A 132 -24.36 9.27 -24.52
C PRO A 132 -23.00 9.73 -23.97
N LEU A 133 -22.16 8.75 -23.64
CA LEU A 133 -20.76 8.98 -23.33
C LEU A 133 -19.97 9.04 -24.64
N PHE A 134 -19.14 10.06 -24.82
CA PHE A 134 -18.31 10.25 -26.02
C PHE A 134 -16.82 10.16 -25.70
N GLY A 135 -15.96 10.05 -26.71
CA GLY A 135 -14.50 10.12 -26.56
C GLY A 135 -13.81 8.83 -26.95
N SER A 136 -12.84 8.38 -26.15
CA SER A 136 -12.09 7.15 -26.40
C SER A 136 -12.97 5.89 -26.31
N VAL A 137 -14.10 6.00 -25.61
CA VAL A 137 -15.16 4.98 -25.53
C VAL A 137 -16.48 5.70 -25.78
N ALA A 138 -17.30 5.14 -26.68
CA ALA A 138 -18.64 5.65 -26.95
C ALA A 138 -19.69 4.68 -26.38
N LEU A 139 -20.58 5.19 -25.52
CA LEU A 139 -21.68 4.40 -24.94
C LEU A 139 -23.01 5.15 -25.11
N PRO A 140 -24.11 4.46 -25.43
CA PRO A 140 -25.42 5.10 -25.56
C PRO A 140 -25.98 5.53 -24.19
N ALA A 141 -26.91 6.49 -24.22
CA ALA A 141 -27.73 6.83 -23.06
C ALA A 141 -28.49 5.60 -22.52
N GLY A 142 -28.85 5.64 -21.24
CA GLY A 142 -29.49 4.54 -20.50
C GLY A 142 -28.52 3.48 -19.97
N THR A 143 -27.27 3.45 -20.46
CA THR A 143 -26.21 2.55 -19.99
C THR A 143 -25.86 2.84 -18.54
N LEU A 144 -25.72 1.80 -17.72
CA LEU A 144 -25.20 1.92 -16.35
C LEU A 144 -23.70 1.67 -16.40
N ILE A 145 -22.90 2.70 -16.17
CA ILE A 145 -21.45 2.56 -16.07
C ILE A 145 -21.01 2.46 -14.61
N ARG A 146 -19.93 1.72 -14.37
CA ARG A 146 -19.28 1.65 -13.07
C ARG A 146 -17.92 2.32 -13.17
N VAL A 147 -17.68 3.32 -12.32
CA VAL A 147 -16.42 4.07 -12.27
C VAL A 147 -15.69 3.81 -10.95
N SER A 148 -14.36 3.77 -11.00
CA SER A 148 -13.50 3.70 -9.81
C SER A 148 -12.93 5.07 -9.51
N HIS A 149 -13.05 5.52 -8.26
CA HIS A 149 -12.42 6.77 -7.78
C HIS A 149 -10.92 6.58 -7.49
N GLU A 150 -10.52 5.33 -7.32
CA GLU A 150 -9.17 4.93 -6.95
C GLU A 150 -8.62 3.93 -7.96
N GLY A 151 -7.35 4.09 -8.33
CA GLY A 151 -6.67 3.10 -9.15
C GLY A 151 -5.49 3.69 -9.91
N PRO A 152 -4.57 2.83 -10.40
CA PRO A 152 -3.68 3.24 -11.48
C PRO A 152 -4.54 3.76 -12.61
N ALA A 153 -4.10 4.79 -13.34
CA ALA A 153 -4.81 5.35 -14.48
C ALA A 153 -5.29 4.21 -15.38
N LEU A 154 -6.54 3.77 -15.22
CA LEU A 154 -7.14 2.81 -16.13
C LEU A 154 -7.22 3.52 -17.48
N GLU A 155 -7.32 2.75 -18.56
CA GLU A 155 -7.19 3.27 -19.92
C GLU A 155 -8.13 4.44 -20.21
N HIS A 156 -9.26 4.55 -19.49
CA HIS A 156 -10.28 5.57 -19.70
C HIS A 156 -10.72 6.27 -18.41
N SER A 157 -10.48 7.57 -18.29
CA SER A 157 -11.09 8.43 -17.26
C SER A 157 -12.44 8.96 -17.73
N VAL A 158 -13.43 9.01 -16.84
CA VAL A 158 -14.74 9.59 -17.12
C VAL A 158 -14.76 11.00 -16.55
N VAL A 159 -14.99 11.98 -17.40
CA VAL A 159 -14.95 13.41 -17.09
C VAL A 159 -16.28 14.05 -17.42
N ARG A 160 -16.78 14.91 -16.54
CA ARG A 160 -17.91 15.79 -16.81
C ARG A 160 -17.39 17.12 -17.32
N LEU A 161 -17.72 17.43 -18.57
CA LEU A 161 -17.36 18.69 -19.22
C LEU A 161 -18.14 19.88 -18.61
N PRO A 162 -17.71 21.13 -18.84
CA PRO A 162 -18.39 22.32 -18.32
C PRO A 162 -19.85 22.47 -18.77
N ASP A 163 -20.21 21.89 -19.92
CA ASP A 163 -21.58 21.86 -20.45
C ASP A 163 -22.45 20.73 -19.88
N GLY A 164 -21.92 19.94 -18.94
CA GLY A 164 -22.60 18.83 -18.29
C GLY A 164 -22.47 17.48 -19.00
N ARG A 165 -21.96 17.43 -20.23
CA ARG A 165 -21.79 16.18 -20.97
C ARG A 165 -20.70 15.31 -20.38
N LEU A 166 -20.84 14.00 -20.52
CA LEU A 166 -19.82 13.04 -20.08
C LEU A 166 -18.89 12.68 -21.24
N TYR A 167 -17.59 12.63 -20.95
CA TYR A 167 -16.54 12.30 -21.89
C TYR A 167 -15.59 11.24 -21.29
N ALA A 168 -15.26 10.21 -22.05
CA ALA A 168 -14.24 9.23 -21.75
C ALA A 168 -12.91 9.66 -22.38
N ALA A 169 -11.92 10.02 -21.55
CA ALA A 169 -10.60 10.40 -21.99
C ALA A 169 -9.61 9.24 -21.83
N SER A 170 -8.76 9.00 -22.83
CA SER A 170 -7.68 8.01 -22.73
C SER A 170 -6.63 8.42 -21.71
N ALA A 171 -5.93 7.44 -21.13
CA ALA A 171 -4.79 7.68 -20.25
C ALA A 171 -3.80 8.68 -20.88
N GLY A 172 -3.44 9.74 -20.13
CA GLY A 172 -2.54 10.80 -20.58
C GLY A 172 -3.21 11.97 -21.33
N VAL A 173 -4.50 11.88 -21.66
CA VAL A 173 -5.25 13.01 -22.20
C VAL A 173 -5.84 13.82 -21.04
N ILE A 174 -5.45 15.08 -20.95
CA ILE A 174 -6.05 16.03 -20.01
C ILE A 174 -7.31 16.59 -20.68
N ALA A 175 -8.48 16.20 -20.18
CA ALA A 175 -9.74 16.81 -20.57
C ALA A 175 -10.09 17.93 -19.58
N GLU A 176 -10.58 19.07 -20.07
CA GLU A 176 -11.09 20.14 -19.23
C GLU A 176 -12.46 19.73 -18.64
N GLY A 177 -12.52 19.51 -17.32
CA GLY A 177 -13.75 19.13 -16.64
C GLY A 177 -13.54 18.52 -15.25
N GLU A 178 -14.64 18.09 -14.63
CA GLU A 178 -14.64 17.37 -13.35
C GLU A 178 -14.41 15.88 -13.60
N GLN A 179 -13.30 15.32 -13.11
CA GLN A 179 -13.05 13.89 -13.19
C GLN A 179 -13.96 13.14 -12.20
N LEU A 180 -14.85 12.29 -12.73
CA LEU A 180 -15.78 11.47 -11.93
C LEU A 180 -15.16 10.13 -11.51
N GLY A 181 -14.10 9.69 -12.19
CA GLY A 181 -13.39 8.44 -11.91
C GLY A 181 -12.83 7.80 -13.16
N TYR A 182 -12.56 6.50 -13.09
CA TYR A 182 -12.05 5.68 -14.18
C TYR A 182 -13.05 4.60 -14.56
N LEU A 183 -13.34 4.42 -15.86
CA LEU A 183 -14.31 3.45 -16.33
C LEU A 183 -13.85 2.02 -16.04
N VAL A 184 -14.68 1.24 -15.34
CA VAL A 184 -14.42 -0.16 -14.98
C VAL A 184 -15.27 -1.12 -15.80
N SER A 185 -16.57 -0.84 -15.92
CA SER A 185 -17.51 -1.66 -16.69
C SER A 185 -18.70 -0.83 -17.19
N ALA A 186 -19.39 -1.36 -18.20
CA ALA A 186 -20.63 -0.82 -18.72
C ALA A 186 -21.68 -1.95 -18.82
N HIS A 187 -22.88 -1.70 -18.32
CA HIS A 187 -24.00 -2.64 -18.32
C HIS A 187 -25.17 -2.04 -19.11
N PHE A 188 -25.58 -2.76 -20.15
CA PHE A 188 -26.71 -2.37 -20.98
C PHE A 188 -28.00 -2.92 -20.36
N ALA A 189 -28.93 -2.04 -20.02
CA ALA A 189 -30.29 -2.45 -19.75
C ALA A 189 -30.95 -2.73 -21.10
N ILE A 190 -31.09 -4.01 -21.47
CA ILE A 190 -31.99 -4.38 -22.57
C ILE A 190 -33.39 -4.10 -22.04
N ARG A 191 -33.95 -2.93 -22.38
CA ARG A 191 -35.39 -2.75 -22.31
C ARG A 191 -35.96 -3.60 -23.44
N LEU A 192 -36.49 -4.77 -23.08
CA LEU A 192 -37.50 -5.40 -23.93
C LEU A 192 -38.64 -4.39 -23.97
N THR A 193 -38.72 -3.64 -25.07
CA THR A 193 -39.86 -2.78 -25.33
C THR A 193 -41.09 -3.65 -25.19
N ASP A 194 -42.00 -3.32 -24.27
CA ASP A 194 -43.31 -3.97 -24.21
C ASP A 194 -43.87 -3.89 -25.63
N ALA A 195 -44.00 -5.05 -26.28
CA ALA A 195 -44.51 -5.11 -27.62
C ALA A 195 -45.88 -4.43 -27.60
N GLU A 196 -46.03 -3.30 -28.30
CA GLU A 196 -47.35 -2.76 -28.54
C GLU A 196 -48.19 -3.91 -29.13
N PRO A 197 -49.35 -4.23 -28.54
CA PRO A 197 -50.20 -5.26 -29.11
C PRO A 197 -50.50 -4.82 -30.54
N LEU A 198 -50.11 -5.66 -31.50
CA LEU A 198 -50.49 -5.52 -32.90
C LEU A 198 -52.00 -5.27 -32.92
N GLN A 199 -52.40 -4.04 -33.24
CA GLN A 199 -53.80 -3.75 -33.53
C GLN A 199 -54.08 -4.46 -34.85
N ASP A 200 -54.83 -5.55 -34.78
CA ASP A 200 -55.38 -6.24 -35.94
C ASP A 200 -56.14 -5.21 -36.80
N GLN A 201 -55.68 -5.03 -38.05
CA GLN A 201 -56.42 -4.32 -39.11
C GLN A 201 -57.34 -5.28 -39.86
#